data_AF-A0A5M4AE56-F1
#
_entry.id   AF-A0A5M4AE56-F1
#
_cell.length_a   1.000
_cell.length_b   1.000
_cell.length_c   1.000
_cell.angle_alpha   90.00
_cell.angle_beta   90.00
_cell.angle_gamma   90.00
#
_symmetry.space_group_name_H-M   'P 1'
#
loop_
_entity.id
_entity.type
_entity.pdbx_description
1 polymer ?
#
loop_
_entity_poly.entity_id
_entity_poly.type
_entity_poly.pdbx_seq_one_letter_code
_entity_poly.pdbx_strand_id
1 'polypeptide(L)'
;MAETVNRVPVAAGRFYSGSPNTLQKEIHEFLQAGTPLPESERLLGLIVPHAGYVFSGGTAGKCYARIPEKNTIERVVLLGSSHYASFRGASVYNIGNYETPLGVVPVDLEICESLIANNDLFRFYPAAHTEEHSLEVQLPFLQEKLKSDFRIIPILLGQVRPSESKRIADELLSLVNEQTLFVVSTDLSHYPEYEDARKADEETIEGIISGDPERFLNGLDQNNDKHISNLRTSCCGWTSVLTFLYLTEQMGNVTIRKVDYSNSGDSVYGGHDRVVGYGGLEAVVKNDKKTYLSEEEQAQLKKLAEEAIRQYFERGGRDDIDPAYLPPALRAKMGAFVTVYVKNKLRGCLGRFDEREPLYERVRDLAISSAINDTRFEPLDGSELPDTRVQISVLTPLRRIHDPSEIILGTHGIYIRNGLNTGTFLPQVATEHNWTVDEFLGYCSKNKAHLGWDGWRTAELFVFEAIVIE
;
A
#
# COMPACT_ATOMS: atom_id res chain seq x y z
N MET A 1 -5.64 -33.93 4.24
CA MET A 1 -4.85 -32.75 3.80
C MET A 1 -4.27 -33.11 2.46
N ALA A 2 -4.57 -32.35 1.40
CA ALA A 2 -3.89 -32.56 0.12
C ALA A 2 -2.38 -32.38 0.34
N GLU A 3 -1.57 -33.23 -0.28
CA GLU A 3 -0.12 -33.14 -0.19
C GLU A 3 0.34 -31.83 -0.83
N THR A 4 1.10 -31.01 -0.09
CA THR A 4 1.64 -29.77 -0.63
C THR A 4 2.75 -30.10 -1.62
N VAL A 5 2.67 -29.56 -2.83
CA VAL A 5 3.68 -29.72 -3.88
C VAL A 5 4.40 -28.39 -4.03
N ASN A 6 5.70 -28.35 -3.74
CA ASN A 6 6.50 -27.15 -4.00
C ASN A 6 6.82 -27.04 -5.49
N ARG A 7 6.90 -25.80 -5.99
CA ARG A 7 7.38 -25.48 -7.32
C ARG A 7 8.89 -25.38 -7.32
N VAL A 8 9.54 -26.34 -7.97
CA VAL A 8 11.00 -26.36 -8.17
C VAL A 8 11.46 -25.26 -9.14
N PRO A 9 12.69 -24.74 -9.01
CA PRO A 9 13.20 -23.72 -9.92
C PRO A 9 13.52 -24.29 -11.30
N VAL A 10 13.02 -23.64 -12.36
CA VAL A 10 13.29 -24.01 -13.76
C VAL A 10 14.25 -23.05 -14.47
N ALA A 11 14.49 -21.88 -13.88
CA ALA A 11 15.36 -20.83 -14.39
C ALA A 11 16.75 -20.82 -13.72
N ALA A 12 16.93 -21.50 -12.59
CA ALA A 12 18.23 -21.67 -11.95
C ALA A 12 19.24 -22.37 -12.88
N GLY A 13 20.45 -21.79 -13.00
CA GLY A 13 21.49 -22.25 -13.92
C GLY A 13 21.27 -21.84 -15.39
N ARG A 14 20.17 -21.15 -15.72
CA ARG A 14 19.83 -20.71 -17.08
C ARG A 14 19.67 -19.20 -17.17
N PHE A 15 18.81 -18.62 -16.33
CA PHE A 15 18.53 -17.19 -16.28
C PHE A 15 19.34 -16.51 -15.18
N TYR A 16 19.63 -17.23 -14.09
CA TYR A 16 20.44 -16.77 -12.98
C TYR A 16 21.28 -17.93 -12.44
N SER A 17 22.32 -17.66 -11.65
CA SER A 17 23.22 -18.72 -11.17
C SER A 17 22.51 -19.75 -10.30
N GLY A 18 22.75 -21.04 -10.56
CA GLY A 18 22.26 -22.13 -9.70
C GLY A 18 23.09 -22.32 -8.42
N SER A 19 24.24 -21.64 -8.31
CA SER A 19 25.08 -21.63 -7.11
C SER A 19 24.62 -20.54 -6.14
N PRO A 20 24.21 -20.88 -4.89
CA PRO A 20 23.68 -19.89 -3.95
C PRO A 20 24.67 -18.74 -3.72
N ASN A 21 25.94 -19.04 -3.43
CA ASN A 21 26.96 -18.02 -3.16
C ASN A 21 27.21 -17.09 -4.35
N THR A 22 27.18 -17.63 -5.57
CA THR A 22 27.36 -16.84 -6.80
C THR A 22 26.15 -15.94 -7.03
N LEU A 23 24.95 -16.50 -6.89
CA LEU A 23 23.69 -15.79 -7.05
C LEU A 23 23.56 -14.62 -6.07
N GLN A 24 23.88 -14.84 -4.79
CA GLN A 24 23.86 -13.77 -3.79
C GLN A 24 24.82 -12.63 -4.14
N LYS A 25 26.04 -12.97 -4.60
CA LYS A 25 27.04 -11.99 -5.01
C LYS A 25 26.55 -11.15 -6.19
N GLU A 26 26.02 -11.80 -7.24
CA GLU A 26 25.48 -11.12 -8.42
C GLU A 26 24.33 -10.17 -8.04
N ILE A 27 23.38 -10.65 -7.23
CA ILE A 27 22.25 -9.83 -6.77
C ILE A 27 22.74 -8.64 -5.93
N HIS A 28 23.69 -8.85 -5.03
CA HIS A 28 24.24 -7.77 -4.22
C HIS A 28 24.88 -6.67 -5.07
N GLU A 29 25.65 -7.06 -6.11
CA GLU A 29 26.24 -6.11 -7.07
C GLU A 29 25.15 -5.30 -7.80
N PHE A 30 24.08 -5.95 -8.25
CA PHE A 30 22.96 -5.27 -8.90
C PHE A 30 22.19 -4.33 -7.96
N LEU A 31 21.98 -4.72 -6.70
CA LEU A 31 21.29 -3.90 -5.69
C LEU A 31 22.11 -2.66 -5.30
N GLN A 32 23.44 -2.78 -5.23
CA GLN A 32 24.31 -1.64 -4.90
C GLN A 32 24.30 -0.52 -5.94
N ALA A 33 23.89 -0.82 -7.18
CA ALA A 33 23.81 0.18 -8.25
C ALA A 33 22.58 1.10 -8.17
N GLY A 34 21.61 0.78 -7.32
CA GLY A 34 20.40 1.59 -7.10
C GLY A 34 20.41 2.35 -5.79
N THR A 35 19.45 3.26 -5.63
CA THR A 35 19.26 4.05 -4.40
C THR A 35 17.91 3.72 -3.77
N PRO A 36 17.79 3.62 -2.44
CA PRO A 36 16.50 3.38 -1.79
C PRO A 36 15.53 4.56 -1.95
N LEU A 37 14.23 4.28 -1.89
CA LEU A 37 13.18 5.28 -1.88
C LEU A 37 13.32 6.20 -0.65
N PRO A 38 13.09 7.52 -0.75
CA PRO A 38 13.03 8.38 0.43
C PRO A 38 11.88 7.97 1.36
N GLU A 39 12.05 8.17 2.68
CA GLU A 39 11.04 7.84 3.70
C GLU A 39 9.68 8.54 3.48
N SER A 40 9.66 9.67 2.77
CA SER A 40 8.46 10.44 2.45
C SER A 40 7.56 9.78 1.40
N GLU A 41 8.01 8.69 0.78
CA GLU A 41 7.27 7.96 -0.23
C GLU A 41 7.15 6.49 0.19
N ARG A 42 6.04 5.87 -0.19
CA ARG A 42 5.80 4.45 0.03
C ARG A 42 5.83 3.74 -1.30
N LEU A 43 6.67 2.72 -1.41
CA LEU A 43 6.69 1.86 -2.57
C LEU A 43 5.42 0.99 -2.58
N LEU A 44 4.57 1.15 -3.57
CA LEU A 44 3.39 0.31 -3.80
C LEU A 44 3.76 -0.89 -4.66
N GLY A 45 4.55 -0.66 -5.71
CA GLY A 45 4.96 -1.75 -6.58
C GLY A 45 6.12 -1.41 -7.51
N LEU A 46 6.61 -2.45 -8.16
CA LEU A 46 7.69 -2.42 -9.13
C LEU A 46 7.22 -3.08 -10.43
N ILE A 47 7.61 -2.51 -11.56
CA ILE A 47 7.48 -3.14 -12.88
C ILE A 47 8.90 -3.46 -13.34
N VAL A 48 9.22 -4.74 -13.50
CA VAL A 48 10.59 -5.24 -13.61
C VAL A 48 10.75 -6.30 -14.70
N PRO A 49 11.92 -6.35 -15.37
CA PRO A 49 12.21 -7.34 -16.41
C PRO A 49 12.40 -8.75 -15.84
N HIS A 50 12.27 -9.75 -16.71
CA HIS A 50 12.42 -11.16 -16.36
C HIS A 50 13.33 -11.96 -17.32
N ALA A 51 14.06 -11.30 -18.21
CA ALA A 51 15.17 -11.93 -18.92
C ALA A 51 16.28 -12.44 -17.96
N GLY A 52 17.26 -13.16 -18.51
CA GLY A 52 18.41 -13.62 -17.74
C GLY A 52 19.21 -12.46 -17.12
N TYR A 53 19.72 -12.67 -15.91
CA TYR A 53 20.41 -11.65 -15.09
C TYR A 53 21.59 -11.01 -15.79
N VAL A 54 22.29 -11.75 -16.67
CA VAL A 54 23.38 -11.22 -17.50
C VAL A 54 22.96 -10.13 -18.48
N PHE A 55 21.65 -10.00 -18.73
CA PHE A 55 21.07 -8.96 -19.58
C PHE A 55 20.29 -7.93 -18.76
N SER A 56 19.32 -8.37 -17.95
CA SER A 56 18.35 -7.49 -17.29
C SER A 56 18.60 -7.26 -15.80
N GLY A 57 19.54 -8.01 -15.19
CA GLY A 57 19.78 -8.01 -13.75
C GLY A 57 20.17 -6.64 -13.20
N GLY A 58 20.92 -5.84 -13.96
CA GLY A 58 21.27 -4.47 -13.58
C GLY A 58 20.05 -3.54 -13.48
N THR A 59 19.13 -3.62 -14.44
CA THR A 59 17.87 -2.84 -14.42
C THR A 59 16.94 -3.33 -13.31
N ALA A 60 16.76 -4.64 -13.16
CA ALA A 60 15.97 -5.22 -12.08
C ALA A 60 16.53 -4.85 -10.69
N GLY A 61 17.85 -4.95 -10.50
CA GLY A 61 18.50 -4.62 -9.23
C GLY A 61 18.31 -3.18 -8.80
N LYS A 62 18.37 -2.22 -9.73
CA LYS A 62 18.05 -0.80 -9.42
C LYS A 62 16.61 -0.62 -8.95
N CYS A 63 15.64 -1.36 -9.50
CA CYS A 63 14.26 -1.36 -9.04
C CYS A 63 14.11 -1.97 -7.64
N TYR A 64 14.69 -3.14 -7.38
CA TYR A 64 14.63 -3.76 -6.05
C TYR A 64 15.39 -2.94 -5.00
N ALA A 65 16.44 -2.23 -5.39
CA ALA A 65 17.15 -1.31 -4.51
C ALA A 65 16.27 -0.17 -3.99
N ARG A 66 15.17 0.17 -4.69
CA ARG A 66 14.18 1.17 -4.24
C ARG A 66 13.49 0.75 -2.95
N ILE A 67 13.36 -0.55 -2.65
CA ILE A 67 12.81 -1.02 -1.38
C ILE A 67 13.67 -0.47 -0.23
N PRO A 68 13.10 0.22 0.77
CA PRO A 68 13.88 0.70 1.92
C PRO A 68 14.52 -0.45 2.72
N GLU A 69 15.70 -0.22 3.29
CA GLU A 69 16.36 -1.20 4.17
C GLU A 69 15.51 -1.54 5.40
N LYS A 70 14.83 -0.54 5.98
CA LYS A 70 13.84 -0.71 7.05
C LYS A 70 12.43 -0.75 6.46
N ASN A 71 12.12 -1.81 5.72
CA ASN A 71 10.77 -2.02 5.20
C ASN A 71 9.94 -2.92 6.14
N THR A 72 8.63 -2.87 5.98
CA THR A 72 7.64 -3.68 6.73
C THR A 72 6.92 -4.66 5.81
N ILE A 73 7.55 -5.04 4.69
CA ILE A 73 6.90 -5.86 3.67
C ILE A 73 6.83 -7.30 4.19
N GLU A 74 5.62 -7.82 4.31
CA GLU A 74 5.32 -9.19 4.72
C GLU A 74 4.70 -9.99 3.57
N ARG A 75 4.20 -9.30 2.54
CA ARG A 75 3.49 -9.90 1.41
C ARG A 75 3.95 -9.32 0.09
N VAL A 76 4.15 -10.18 -0.90
CA VAL A 76 4.48 -9.77 -2.27
C VAL A 76 3.49 -10.39 -3.26
N VAL A 77 2.69 -9.55 -3.92
CA VAL A 77 1.84 -9.98 -5.04
C VAL A 77 2.69 -9.99 -6.30
N LEU A 78 2.87 -11.17 -6.88
CA LEU A 78 3.65 -11.38 -8.09
C LEU A 78 2.71 -11.52 -9.28
N LEU A 79 2.77 -10.56 -10.21
CA LEU A 79 1.98 -10.57 -11.44
C LEU A 79 2.90 -10.83 -12.64
N GLY A 80 2.59 -11.85 -13.43
CA GLY A 80 3.29 -12.16 -14.67
C GLY A 80 2.30 -12.60 -15.74
N SER A 81 2.74 -12.66 -16.99
CA SER A 81 1.96 -13.26 -18.07
C SER A 81 2.51 -14.66 -18.38
N SER A 82 1.63 -15.58 -18.78
CA SER A 82 1.99 -16.96 -19.09
C SER A 82 2.62 -17.07 -20.49
N HIS A 83 3.82 -17.61 -20.58
CA HIS A 83 4.56 -17.88 -21.82
C HIS A 83 4.30 -19.29 -22.36
N TYR A 84 4.02 -20.25 -21.47
CA TYR A 84 3.99 -21.69 -21.82
C TYR A 84 2.58 -22.27 -21.94
N ALA A 85 1.60 -21.69 -21.25
CA ALA A 85 0.23 -22.19 -21.25
C ALA A 85 -0.76 -21.12 -21.68
N SER A 86 -1.74 -21.52 -22.50
CA SER A 86 -2.89 -20.70 -22.84
C SER A 86 -4.09 -21.11 -21.99
N PHE A 87 -4.68 -20.14 -21.28
CA PHE A 87 -5.88 -20.29 -20.48
C PHE A 87 -6.57 -18.92 -20.38
N ARG A 88 -7.85 -18.89 -19.98
CA ARG A 88 -8.56 -17.63 -19.72
C ARG A 88 -8.42 -17.24 -18.25
N GLY A 89 -8.28 -15.94 -17.99
CA GLY A 89 -8.21 -15.41 -16.62
C GLY A 89 -6.80 -15.44 -16.04
N ALA A 90 -6.73 -15.62 -14.72
CA ALA A 90 -5.51 -15.61 -13.92
C ALA A 90 -5.31 -16.96 -13.22
N SER A 91 -4.12 -17.54 -13.41
CA SER A 91 -3.67 -18.73 -12.70
C SER A 91 -3.02 -18.35 -11.38
N VAL A 92 -3.51 -18.86 -10.25
CA VAL A 92 -2.93 -18.64 -8.92
C VAL A 92 -2.32 -19.94 -8.41
N TYR A 93 -1.04 -19.93 -8.03
CA TYR A 93 -0.43 -21.11 -7.41
C TYR A 93 -0.88 -21.22 -5.96
N ASN A 94 -1.57 -22.29 -5.59
CA ASN A 94 -2.15 -22.46 -4.25
C ASN A 94 -1.94 -23.87 -3.66
N ILE A 95 -0.95 -24.63 -4.15
CA ILE A 95 -0.75 -26.04 -3.74
C ILE A 95 0.57 -26.28 -3.00
N GLY A 96 1.39 -25.26 -2.75
CA GLY A 96 2.66 -25.36 -2.03
C GLY A 96 3.51 -24.09 -2.16
N ASN A 97 4.81 -24.18 -1.93
CA ASN A 97 5.73 -23.04 -1.93
C ASN A 97 6.60 -22.98 -3.19
N TYR A 98 7.35 -21.90 -3.39
CA TYR A 98 8.37 -21.81 -4.45
C TYR A 98 9.76 -22.15 -3.88
N GLU A 99 10.59 -22.82 -4.66
CA GLU A 99 11.98 -23.10 -4.32
C GLU A 99 12.93 -22.29 -5.21
N THR A 100 14.01 -21.79 -4.62
CA THR A 100 15.14 -21.16 -5.32
C THR A 100 16.46 -21.72 -4.77
N PRO A 101 17.62 -21.45 -5.39
CA PRO A 101 18.91 -21.77 -4.79
C PRO A 101 19.14 -21.11 -3.42
N LEU A 102 18.43 -20.03 -3.09
CA LEU A 102 18.56 -19.32 -1.81
C LEU A 102 17.63 -19.87 -0.72
N GLY A 103 16.73 -20.80 -1.07
CA GLY A 103 15.80 -21.44 -0.14
C GLY A 103 14.35 -21.38 -0.60
N VAL A 104 13.45 -21.76 0.31
CA VAL A 104 12.01 -21.80 0.06
C VAL A 104 11.40 -20.40 0.26
N VAL A 105 10.50 -20.01 -0.64
CA VAL A 105 9.67 -18.80 -0.52
C VAL A 105 8.21 -19.23 -0.26
N PRO A 106 7.67 -18.96 0.94
CA PRO A 106 6.32 -19.35 1.30
C PRO A 106 5.24 -18.68 0.43
N VAL A 107 4.22 -19.44 0.01
CA VAL A 107 3.03 -18.89 -0.65
C VAL A 107 1.95 -18.61 0.40
N ASP A 108 1.24 -17.50 0.27
CA ASP A 108 0.08 -17.17 1.12
C ASP A 108 -1.15 -17.98 0.68
N LEU A 109 -1.16 -19.27 1.01
CA LEU A 109 -2.16 -20.24 0.55
C LEU A 109 -3.60 -19.81 0.85
N GLU A 110 -3.84 -19.22 2.02
CA GLU A 110 -5.16 -18.75 2.45
C GLU A 110 -5.71 -17.68 1.50
N ILE A 111 -4.89 -16.68 1.14
CA ILE A 111 -5.30 -15.63 0.20
C ILE A 111 -5.45 -16.20 -1.21
N CYS A 112 -4.52 -17.07 -1.64
CA CYS A 112 -4.60 -17.71 -2.93
C CYS A 112 -5.89 -18.54 -3.10
N GLU A 113 -6.28 -19.29 -2.08
CA GLU A 113 -7.55 -20.05 -2.05
C GLU A 113 -8.76 -19.12 -2.04
N SER A 114 -8.72 -18.02 -1.28
CA SER A 114 -9.78 -17.01 -1.25
C SER A 114 -10.00 -16.36 -2.62
N LEU A 115 -8.93 -15.99 -3.33
CA LEU A 115 -9.01 -15.44 -4.69
C LEU A 115 -9.71 -16.42 -5.65
N ILE A 116 -9.32 -17.70 -5.61
CA ILE A 116 -9.91 -18.75 -6.45
C ILE A 116 -11.39 -19.00 -6.10
N ALA A 117 -11.75 -18.92 -4.82
CA ALA A 117 -13.12 -19.19 -4.37
C ALA A 117 -14.09 -18.06 -4.71
N ASN A 118 -13.63 -16.80 -4.67
CA ASN A 118 -14.50 -15.63 -4.72
C ASN A 118 -14.71 -15.05 -6.13
N ASN A 119 -13.88 -15.40 -7.11
CA ASN A 119 -13.97 -14.80 -8.45
C ASN A 119 -13.64 -15.81 -9.56
N ASP A 120 -14.52 -15.87 -10.57
CA ASP A 120 -14.48 -16.85 -11.67
C ASP A 120 -13.29 -16.66 -12.64
N LEU A 121 -12.60 -15.52 -12.55
CA LEU A 121 -11.39 -15.25 -13.32
C LEU A 121 -10.14 -15.87 -12.68
N PHE A 122 -10.16 -16.24 -11.40
CA PHE A 122 -9.02 -16.87 -10.73
C PHE A 122 -9.21 -18.38 -10.66
N ARG A 123 -8.17 -19.12 -11.05
CA ARG A 123 -8.16 -20.59 -10.96
C ARG A 123 -6.73 -21.08 -10.79
N PHE A 124 -6.52 -22.30 -10.35
CA PHE A 124 -5.20 -22.93 -10.47
C PHE A 124 -5.10 -23.71 -11.79
N TYR A 125 -4.17 -23.32 -12.66
CA TYR A 125 -3.81 -24.05 -13.88
C TYR A 125 -2.38 -24.59 -13.77
N PRO A 126 -2.17 -25.89 -13.50
CA PRO A 126 -0.83 -26.45 -13.29
C PRO A 126 0.17 -26.16 -14.41
N ALA A 127 -0.30 -26.24 -15.66
CA ALA A 127 0.51 -25.99 -16.85
C ALA A 127 1.05 -24.54 -16.92
N ALA A 128 0.37 -23.58 -16.29
CA ALA A 128 0.83 -22.19 -16.25
C ALA A 128 2.10 -22.03 -15.40
N HIS A 129 2.30 -22.84 -14.37
CA HIS A 129 3.39 -22.65 -13.41
C HIS A 129 4.59 -23.57 -13.62
N THR A 130 4.39 -24.71 -14.29
CA THR A 130 5.37 -25.81 -14.33
C THR A 130 6.68 -25.40 -15.01
N GLU A 131 6.61 -24.73 -16.16
CA GLU A 131 7.78 -24.31 -16.95
C GLU A 131 7.99 -22.79 -16.96
N GLU A 132 7.10 -22.04 -16.31
CA GLU A 132 7.09 -20.57 -16.38
C GLU A 132 8.19 -19.95 -15.52
N HIS A 133 8.94 -18.99 -16.06
CA HIS A 133 10.07 -18.37 -15.36
C HIS A 133 9.77 -16.94 -14.90
N SER A 134 8.77 -16.26 -15.46
CA SER A 134 8.56 -14.82 -15.28
C SER A 134 8.43 -14.37 -13.82
N LEU A 135 7.80 -15.19 -12.97
CA LEU A 135 7.70 -14.92 -11.54
C LEU A 135 8.93 -15.42 -10.76
N GLU A 136 9.52 -16.55 -11.18
CA GLU A 136 10.63 -17.18 -10.47
C GLU A 136 11.87 -16.28 -10.42
N VAL A 137 12.20 -15.65 -11.56
CA VAL A 137 13.40 -14.80 -11.66
C VAL A 137 13.33 -13.55 -10.78
N GLN A 138 12.16 -13.24 -10.21
CA GLN A 138 11.97 -12.15 -9.26
C GLN A 138 12.32 -12.56 -7.82
N LEU A 139 12.21 -13.85 -7.49
CA LEU A 139 12.31 -14.35 -6.13
C LEU A 139 13.70 -14.16 -5.50
N PRO A 140 14.84 -14.41 -6.19
CA PRO A 140 16.13 -14.22 -5.57
C PRO A 140 16.39 -12.77 -5.15
N PHE A 141 15.95 -11.79 -5.96
CA PHE A 141 16.04 -10.37 -5.59
C PHE A 141 15.23 -10.05 -4.34
N LEU A 142 14.01 -10.59 -4.22
CA LEU A 142 13.16 -10.41 -3.05
C LEU A 142 13.76 -11.05 -1.79
N GLN A 143 14.29 -12.28 -1.90
CA GLN A 143 14.95 -12.96 -0.77
C GLN A 143 16.13 -12.16 -0.23
N GLU A 144 16.99 -11.64 -1.12
CA GLU A 144 18.15 -10.84 -0.72
C GLU A 144 17.77 -9.45 -0.19
N LYS A 145 16.74 -8.83 -0.76
CA LYS A 145 16.36 -7.46 -0.40
C LYS A 145 15.51 -7.37 0.85
N LEU A 146 14.54 -8.28 1.02
CA LEU A 146 13.63 -8.25 2.16
C LEU A 146 14.28 -8.84 3.41
N LYS A 147 15.02 -9.96 3.28
CA LYS A 147 15.69 -10.71 4.38
C LYS A 147 14.78 -11.19 5.53
N SER A 148 13.59 -10.62 5.67
CA SER A 148 12.51 -11.05 6.55
C SER A 148 11.74 -12.21 5.93
N ASP A 149 11.01 -12.94 6.77
CA ASP A 149 10.01 -13.89 6.29
C ASP A 149 8.88 -13.12 5.61
N PHE A 150 8.75 -13.28 4.30
CA PHE A 150 7.64 -12.75 3.50
C PHE A 150 6.92 -13.90 2.80
N ARG A 151 5.66 -13.66 2.46
CA ARG A 151 4.86 -14.59 1.65
C ARG A 151 4.60 -14.03 0.27
N ILE A 152 4.49 -14.90 -0.72
CA ILE A 152 4.14 -14.51 -2.09
C ILE A 152 2.70 -14.90 -2.45
N ILE A 153 2.10 -14.12 -3.34
CA ILE A 153 0.85 -14.45 -4.04
C ILE A 153 1.18 -14.49 -5.53
N PRO A 154 1.57 -15.66 -6.08
CA PRO A 154 2.01 -15.81 -7.47
C PRO A 154 0.81 -15.96 -8.42
N ILE A 155 0.65 -14.97 -9.31
CA ILE A 155 -0.46 -14.87 -10.25
C ILE A 155 0.07 -14.72 -11.69
N LEU A 156 -0.30 -15.66 -12.54
CA LEU A 156 0.01 -15.65 -13.97
C LEU A 156 -1.23 -15.36 -14.79
N LEU A 157 -1.22 -14.31 -15.59
CA LEU A 157 -2.32 -13.94 -16.46
C LEU A 157 -2.17 -14.67 -17.80
N GLY A 158 -3.27 -15.28 -18.26
CA GLY A 158 -3.38 -15.90 -19.57
C GLY A 158 -4.00 -14.93 -20.58
N GLN A 159 -4.94 -15.44 -21.37
CA GLN A 159 -5.77 -14.63 -22.24
C GLN A 159 -6.82 -13.89 -21.40
N VAL A 160 -6.63 -12.58 -21.27
CA VAL A 160 -7.57 -11.69 -20.59
C VAL A 160 -7.88 -10.49 -21.47
N ARG A 161 -9.15 -10.07 -21.47
CA ARG A 161 -9.58 -8.81 -22.07
C ARG A 161 -9.32 -7.65 -21.11
N PRO A 162 -9.20 -6.40 -21.58
CA PRO A 162 -9.05 -5.24 -20.70
C PRO A 162 -10.10 -5.16 -19.59
N SER A 163 -11.37 -5.48 -19.88
CA SER A 163 -12.43 -5.54 -18.87
C SER A 163 -12.24 -6.64 -17.83
N GLU A 164 -11.59 -7.75 -18.17
CA GLU A 164 -11.23 -8.82 -17.23
C GLU A 164 -10.00 -8.44 -16.41
N SER A 165 -9.00 -7.78 -17.02
CA SER A 165 -7.87 -7.19 -16.28
C SER A 165 -8.34 -6.20 -15.21
N LYS A 166 -9.34 -5.36 -15.52
CA LYS A 166 -9.95 -4.47 -14.54
C LYS A 166 -10.61 -5.22 -13.39
N ARG A 167 -11.42 -6.26 -13.68
CA ARG A 167 -12.05 -7.10 -12.64
C ARG A 167 -11.03 -7.83 -11.77
N ILE A 168 -9.91 -8.29 -12.35
CA ILE A 168 -8.79 -8.88 -11.59
C ILE A 168 -8.18 -7.80 -10.68
N ALA A 169 -7.96 -6.59 -11.19
CA ALA A 169 -7.45 -5.47 -10.40
C ALA A 169 -8.37 -5.12 -9.21
N ASP A 170 -9.70 -5.15 -9.41
CA ASP A 170 -10.69 -4.88 -8.36
C ASP A 170 -10.55 -5.86 -7.17
N GLU A 171 -10.33 -7.15 -7.43
CA GLU A 171 -10.09 -8.14 -6.37
C GLU A 171 -8.76 -7.90 -5.65
N LEU A 172 -7.71 -7.59 -6.41
CA LEU A 172 -6.37 -7.35 -5.87
C LEU A 172 -6.28 -6.06 -5.07
N LEU A 173 -7.20 -5.11 -5.26
CA LEU A 173 -7.26 -3.86 -4.48
C LEU A 173 -7.41 -4.14 -2.98
N SER A 174 -8.11 -5.22 -2.60
CA SER A 174 -8.27 -5.64 -1.20
C SER A 174 -6.95 -6.01 -0.51
N LEU A 175 -5.91 -6.35 -1.30
CA LEU A 175 -4.59 -6.72 -0.80
C LEU A 175 -3.68 -5.50 -0.61
N VAL A 176 -4.09 -4.32 -1.07
CA VAL A 176 -3.29 -3.10 -0.96
C VAL A 176 -3.24 -2.62 0.49
N ASN A 177 -2.04 -2.68 1.07
CA ASN A 177 -1.70 -2.09 2.38
C ASN A 177 -0.19 -1.80 2.42
N GLU A 178 0.30 -1.34 3.57
CA GLU A 178 1.71 -0.93 3.73
C GLU A 178 2.71 -2.08 3.82
N GLN A 179 2.23 -3.29 4.10
CA GLN A 179 3.04 -4.49 4.20
C GLN A 179 2.99 -5.31 2.90
N THR A 180 2.29 -4.82 1.87
CA THR A 180 2.11 -5.52 0.59
C THR A 180 2.81 -4.78 -0.54
N LEU A 181 3.72 -5.48 -1.22
CA LEU A 181 4.40 -5.01 -2.42
C LEU A 181 3.84 -5.71 -3.66
N PHE A 182 3.56 -4.96 -4.72
CA PHE A 182 3.23 -5.52 -6.03
C PHE A 182 4.48 -5.60 -6.91
N VAL A 183 4.77 -6.76 -7.49
CA VAL A 183 5.87 -6.94 -8.45
C VAL A 183 5.26 -7.44 -9.75
N VAL A 184 5.33 -6.59 -10.76
CA VAL A 184 4.81 -6.85 -12.11
C VAL A 184 5.97 -7.20 -13.03
N SER A 185 5.98 -8.43 -13.51
CA SER A 185 7.08 -9.00 -14.28
C SER A 185 6.83 -8.87 -15.79
N THR A 186 7.65 -8.09 -16.48
CA THR A 186 7.58 -7.91 -17.93
C THR A 186 8.90 -7.42 -18.53
N ASP A 187 9.30 -8.02 -19.65
CA ASP A 187 10.20 -7.39 -20.62
C ASP A 187 9.40 -6.49 -21.58
N LEU A 188 10.07 -5.59 -22.31
CA LEU A 188 9.47 -4.67 -23.27
C LEU A 188 9.52 -5.22 -24.71
N SER A 189 10.14 -4.51 -25.66
CA SER A 189 10.20 -4.92 -27.05
C SER A 189 10.99 -6.21 -27.26
N HIS A 190 10.51 -7.07 -28.15
CA HIS A 190 11.19 -8.32 -28.52
C HIS A 190 11.64 -8.32 -29.98
N TYR A 191 12.97 -8.35 -30.15
CA TYR A 191 13.75 -8.56 -31.37
C TYR A 191 13.84 -7.46 -32.45
N PRO A 192 13.39 -6.20 -32.26
CA PRO A 192 13.75 -5.16 -33.23
C PRO A 192 15.26 -4.86 -33.18
N GLU A 193 15.74 -4.06 -34.14
CA GLU A 193 17.08 -3.49 -34.07
C GLU A 193 17.18 -2.49 -32.91
N TYR A 194 18.39 -2.29 -32.38
CA TYR A 194 18.67 -1.53 -31.16
C TYR A 194 17.96 -0.17 -31.09
N GLU A 195 18.06 0.67 -32.13
CA GLU A 195 17.46 2.01 -32.12
C GLU A 195 15.93 1.99 -32.28
N ASP A 196 15.37 0.95 -32.91
CA ASP A 196 13.93 0.79 -33.03
C ASP A 196 13.32 0.25 -31.73
N ALA A 197 14.03 -0.65 -31.04
CA ALA A 197 13.71 -1.07 -29.68
C ALA A 197 13.59 0.15 -28.76
N ARG A 198 14.61 1.01 -28.74
CA ARG A 198 14.63 2.21 -27.89
C ARG A 198 13.41 3.10 -28.10
N LYS A 199 12.99 3.34 -29.35
CA LYS A 199 11.81 4.15 -29.65
C LYS A 199 10.51 3.47 -29.21
N ALA A 200 10.35 2.19 -29.52
CA ALA A 200 9.15 1.44 -29.16
C ALA A 200 9.00 1.29 -27.64
N ASP A 201 10.12 1.06 -26.96
CA ASP A 201 10.19 0.92 -25.51
C ASP A 201 9.94 2.24 -24.80
N GLU A 202 10.46 3.36 -25.31
CA GLU A 202 10.19 4.69 -24.77
C GLU A 202 8.69 4.99 -24.78
N GLU A 203 7.98 4.75 -25.89
CA GLU A 203 6.53 4.94 -25.96
C GLU A 203 5.76 4.01 -25.04
N THR A 204 6.20 2.75 -24.92
CA THR A 204 5.59 1.79 -23.99
C THR A 204 5.76 2.27 -22.55
N ILE A 205 6.96 2.72 -22.18
CA ILE A 205 7.26 3.28 -20.86
C ILE A 205 6.45 4.54 -20.59
N GLU A 206 6.32 5.45 -21.56
CA GLU A 206 5.50 6.66 -21.42
C GLU A 206 4.02 6.33 -21.16
N GLY A 207 3.49 5.30 -21.83
CA GLY A 207 2.15 4.78 -21.56
C GLY A 207 1.98 4.22 -20.15
N ILE A 208 3.01 3.57 -19.61
CA ILE A 208 3.00 3.08 -18.22
C ILE A 208 3.11 4.23 -17.23
N ILE A 209 4.03 5.18 -17.45
CA ILE A 209 4.26 6.35 -16.57
C ILE A 209 3.00 7.22 -16.45
N SER A 210 2.17 7.29 -17.50
CA SER A 210 0.93 8.07 -17.41
C SER A 210 -0.07 7.54 -16.38
N GLY A 211 0.06 6.29 -15.91
CA GLY A 211 -0.89 5.69 -14.97
C GLY A 211 -2.28 5.46 -15.56
N ASP A 212 -2.43 5.61 -16.87
CA ASP A 212 -3.68 5.57 -17.62
C ASP A 212 -3.71 4.28 -18.47
N PRO A 213 -4.61 3.33 -18.16
CA PRO A 213 -4.76 2.08 -18.89
C PRO A 213 -5.03 2.25 -20.39
N GLU A 214 -5.82 3.25 -20.78
CA GLU A 214 -6.15 3.51 -22.19
C GLU A 214 -4.94 4.07 -22.93
N ARG A 215 -4.21 5.01 -22.32
CA ARG A 215 -2.98 5.54 -22.91
C ARG A 215 -1.91 4.47 -23.09
N PHE A 216 -1.78 3.55 -22.13
CA PHE A 216 -0.88 2.40 -22.27
C PHE A 216 -1.26 1.51 -23.45
N LEU A 217 -2.53 1.11 -23.58
CA LEU A 217 -3.01 0.30 -24.70
C LEU A 217 -2.80 0.99 -26.04
N ASN A 218 -3.13 2.28 -26.14
CA ASN A 218 -2.92 3.06 -27.35
C ASN A 218 -1.44 3.11 -27.77
N GLY A 219 -0.50 3.17 -26.82
CA GLY A 219 0.94 3.11 -27.10
C GLY A 219 1.39 1.76 -27.67
N LEU A 220 0.81 0.65 -27.19
CA LEU A 220 1.07 -0.69 -27.75
C LEU A 220 0.52 -0.81 -29.17
N ASP A 221 -0.71 -0.34 -29.42
CA ASP A 221 -1.34 -0.35 -30.73
C ASP A 221 -0.55 0.50 -31.74
N GLN A 222 -0.11 1.69 -31.33
CA GLN A 222 0.75 2.56 -32.16
C GLN A 222 2.07 1.88 -32.54
N ASN A 223 2.71 1.17 -31.61
CA ASN A 223 3.92 0.42 -31.90
C ASN A 223 3.68 -0.70 -32.91
N ASN A 224 2.55 -1.39 -32.80
CA ASN A 224 2.16 -2.43 -33.74
C ASN A 224 1.88 -1.86 -35.16
N ASP A 225 1.27 -0.69 -35.23
CA ASP A 225 0.91 -0.01 -36.49
C ASP A 225 2.13 0.58 -37.24
N LYS A 226 3.27 0.78 -36.56
CA LYS A 226 4.51 1.23 -37.19
C LYS A 226 5.19 0.17 -38.06
N HIS A 227 4.81 -1.09 -37.94
CA HIS A 227 5.42 -2.21 -38.66
C HIS A 227 6.95 -2.28 -38.52
N ILE A 228 7.44 -2.06 -37.29
CA ILE A 228 8.87 -2.15 -36.96
C ILE A 228 9.38 -3.56 -37.30
N SER A 229 10.52 -3.62 -38.01
CA SER A 229 11.11 -4.89 -38.44
C SER A 229 11.41 -5.80 -37.24
N ASN A 230 11.06 -7.08 -37.35
CA ASN A 230 11.26 -8.13 -36.34
C ASN A 230 10.57 -7.93 -34.98
N LEU A 231 9.86 -6.82 -34.75
CA LEU A 231 9.15 -6.58 -33.49
C LEU A 231 8.04 -7.62 -33.29
N ARG A 232 8.19 -8.47 -32.27
CA ARG A 232 7.20 -9.51 -31.94
C ARG A 232 6.16 -9.06 -30.93
N THR A 233 6.57 -8.23 -29.99
CA THR A 233 5.75 -7.62 -28.95
C THR A 233 6.48 -6.39 -28.46
N SER A 234 5.76 -5.38 -27.97
CA SER A 234 6.30 -4.21 -27.26
C SER A 234 6.32 -4.38 -25.74
N CYS A 235 5.59 -5.36 -25.22
CA CYS A 235 5.51 -5.68 -23.80
C CYS A 235 4.97 -7.10 -23.63
N CYS A 236 5.81 -8.05 -23.22
CA CYS A 236 5.38 -9.46 -23.10
C CYS A 236 4.37 -9.67 -21.96
N GLY A 237 4.47 -8.88 -20.89
CA GLY A 237 3.60 -8.88 -19.72
C GLY A 237 2.48 -7.85 -19.77
N TRP A 238 2.05 -7.38 -20.95
CA TRP A 238 1.13 -6.24 -21.08
C TRP A 238 -0.18 -6.42 -20.29
N THR A 239 -0.69 -7.64 -20.16
CA THR A 239 -1.92 -7.89 -19.38
C THR A 239 -1.71 -7.69 -17.88
N SER A 240 -0.54 -8.06 -17.36
CA SER A 240 -0.13 -7.88 -15.97
C SER A 240 0.11 -6.40 -15.67
N VAL A 241 0.77 -5.68 -16.59
CA VAL A 241 0.93 -4.23 -16.53
C VAL A 241 -0.41 -3.53 -16.55
N LEU A 242 -1.29 -3.88 -17.49
CA LEU A 242 -2.63 -3.29 -17.60
C LEU A 242 -3.46 -3.51 -16.34
N THR A 243 -3.42 -4.72 -15.77
CA THR A 243 -4.10 -5.04 -14.51
C THR A 243 -3.57 -4.18 -13.37
N PHE A 244 -2.25 -4.01 -13.29
CA PHE A 244 -1.65 -3.13 -12.29
C PHE A 244 -2.02 -1.65 -12.52
N LEU A 245 -2.07 -1.18 -13.77
CA LEU A 245 -2.50 0.18 -14.09
C LEU A 245 -3.96 0.42 -13.65
N TYR A 246 -4.89 -0.51 -13.91
CA TYR A 246 -6.26 -0.42 -13.40
C TYR A 246 -6.33 -0.39 -11.86
N LEU A 247 -5.45 -1.12 -11.17
CA LEU A 247 -5.36 -1.06 -9.71
C LEU A 247 -4.89 0.32 -9.25
N THR A 248 -3.83 0.86 -9.85
CA THR A 248 -3.28 2.17 -9.48
C THR A 248 -4.21 3.34 -9.84
N GLU A 249 -4.94 3.23 -10.95
CA GLU A 249 -5.95 4.21 -11.38
C GLU A 249 -7.05 4.36 -10.32
N GLN A 250 -7.54 3.23 -9.78
CA GLN A 250 -8.57 3.23 -8.74
C GLN A 250 -8.12 3.86 -7.43
N MET A 251 -6.83 3.76 -7.10
CA MET A 251 -6.27 4.40 -5.91
C MET A 251 -6.20 5.92 -6.05
N GLY A 252 -6.03 6.44 -7.27
CA GLY A 252 -6.04 7.88 -7.59
C GLY A 252 -4.87 8.70 -7.02
N ASN A 253 -3.98 8.11 -6.23
CA ASN A 253 -2.87 8.78 -5.55
C ASN A 253 -1.50 8.11 -5.78
N VAL A 254 -1.36 7.40 -6.91
CA VAL A 254 -0.13 6.71 -7.29
C VAL A 254 0.62 7.52 -8.35
N THR A 255 1.93 7.64 -8.19
CA THR A 255 2.84 8.15 -9.23
C THR A 255 3.73 7.03 -9.72
N ILE A 256 3.78 6.81 -11.03
CA ILE A 256 4.66 5.82 -11.66
C ILE A 256 5.86 6.54 -12.26
N ARG A 257 7.07 6.02 -12.04
CA ARG A 257 8.33 6.63 -12.49
C ARG A 257 9.24 5.57 -13.09
N LYS A 258 9.96 5.95 -14.16
CA LYS A 258 11.08 5.16 -14.66
C LYS A 258 12.24 5.22 -13.66
N VAL A 259 12.71 4.06 -13.25
CA VAL A 259 13.93 3.89 -12.45
C VAL A 259 15.12 3.73 -13.38
N ASP A 260 14.99 2.85 -14.39
CA ASP A 260 16.07 2.55 -15.33
C ASP A 260 15.51 2.01 -16.65
N TYR A 261 16.33 2.05 -17.69
CA TYR A 261 16.06 1.39 -18.95
C TYR A 261 17.36 0.89 -19.57
N SER A 262 17.34 -0.34 -20.07
CA SER A 262 18.40 -0.94 -20.88
C SER A 262 17.79 -1.88 -21.91
N ASN A 263 18.60 -2.43 -22.81
CA ASN A 263 18.20 -3.56 -23.66
C ASN A 263 19.33 -4.58 -23.75
N SER A 264 19.06 -5.75 -24.33
CA SER A 264 20.06 -6.83 -24.41
C SER A 264 21.35 -6.42 -25.13
N GLY A 265 21.30 -5.46 -26.06
CA GLY A 265 22.48 -4.94 -26.76
C GLY A 265 23.42 -4.11 -25.87
N ASP A 266 22.97 -3.65 -24.70
CA ASP A 266 23.82 -2.98 -23.71
C ASP A 266 24.70 -3.98 -22.94
N SER A 267 24.39 -5.28 -23.03
CA SER A 267 25.18 -6.34 -22.42
C SER A 267 26.31 -6.79 -23.35
N VAL A 268 27.45 -7.16 -22.79
CA VAL A 268 28.58 -7.75 -23.54
C VAL A 268 28.24 -9.07 -24.24
N TYR A 269 27.12 -9.69 -23.89
CA TYR A 269 26.61 -10.92 -24.49
C TYR A 269 25.59 -10.67 -25.63
N GLY A 270 25.15 -9.43 -25.84
CA GLY A 270 24.11 -9.08 -26.81
C GLY A 270 24.63 -8.50 -28.12
N GLY A 271 23.86 -8.71 -29.19
CA GLY A 271 24.01 -8.00 -30.47
C GLY A 271 23.08 -6.79 -30.56
N HIS A 272 23.22 -5.99 -31.63
CA HIS A 272 22.40 -4.79 -31.87
C HIS A 272 21.33 -4.98 -32.95
N ASP A 273 21.36 -6.11 -33.67
CA ASP A 273 20.46 -6.44 -34.77
C ASP A 273 19.11 -6.99 -34.30
N ARG A 274 19.08 -7.63 -33.11
CA ARG A 274 17.87 -8.18 -32.50
C ARG A 274 17.98 -8.11 -30.98
N VAL A 275 17.32 -7.12 -30.38
CA VAL A 275 17.42 -6.88 -28.93
C VAL A 275 16.12 -7.15 -28.18
N VAL A 276 16.21 -7.31 -26.86
CA VAL A 276 15.07 -7.30 -25.95
C VAL A 276 15.17 -6.10 -25.03
N GLY A 277 14.09 -5.31 -24.91
CA GLY A 277 14.02 -4.13 -24.05
C GLY A 277 13.73 -4.45 -22.58
N TYR A 278 14.35 -3.72 -21.65
CA TYR A 278 14.21 -3.88 -20.21
C TYR A 278 13.87 -2.54 -19.56
N GLY A 279 12.60 -2.38 -19.19
CA GLY A 279 12.12 -1.23 -18.41
C GLY A 279 12.07 -1.56 -16.92
N GLY A 280 12.69 -0.72 -16.10
CA GLY A 280 12.53 -0.75 -14.65
C GLY A 280 11.71 0.45 -14.20
N LEU A 281 10.55 0.23 -13.58
CA LEU A 281 9.69 1.29 -13.06
C LEU A 281 9.29 1.04 -11.60
N GLU A 282 8.98 2.12 -10.91
CA GLU A 282 8.40 2.12 -9.57
C GLU A 282 7.04 2.80 -9.57
N ALA A 283 6.11 2.27 -8.79
CA ALA A 283 4.85 2.90 -8.44
C ALA A 283 4.93 3.30 -6.96
N VAL A 284 4.84 4.59 -6.70
CA VAL A 284 4.90 5.15 -5.35
C VAL A 284 3.58 5.81 -4.99
N VAL A 285 3.17 5.60 -3.76
CA VAL A 285 2.13 6.39 -3.12
C VAL A 285 2.84 7.42 -2.27
N LYS A 286 2.41 8.68 -2.29
CA LYS A 286 2.90 9.65 -1.32
C LYS A 286 2.65 9.08 0.08
N ASN A 287 3.70 8.96 0.87
CA ASN A 287 3.56 8.40 2.20
C ASN A 287 2.90 9.47 3.06
N ASP A 288 1.57 9.48 3.10
CA ASP A 288 0.82 10.28 4.07
C ASP A 288 1.10 9.80 5.52
N LYS A 289 1.85 8.69 5.69
CA LYS A 289 2.54 8.33 6.93
C LYS A 289 3.80 9.16 7.19
N LYS A 290 3.59 10.45 7.36
CA LYS A 290 4.23 11.27 8.38
C LYS A 290 3.25 12.39 8.66
N THR A 291 2.33 12.11 9.59
CA THR A 291 1.28 13.00 10.11
C THR A 291 0.41 13.63 9.02
N TYR A 292 -0.91 13.34 8.98
CA TYR A 292 -1.88 14.06 8.13
C TYR A 292 -1.82 15.61 8.25
N LEU A 293 -1.03 16.12 9.20
CA LEU A 293 -0.72 17.51 9.46
C LEU A 293 0.78 17.63 9.73
N SER A 294 1.51 18.43 8.95
CA SER A 294 2.87 18.90 9.30
C SER A 294 2.90 19.60 10.67
N GLU A 295 4.08 19.78 11.29
CA GLU A 295 4.20 20.51 12.56
C GLU A 295 3.59 21.92 12.50
N GLU A 296 3.71 22.60 11.35
CA GLU A 296 3.09 23.91 11.11
C GLU A 296 1.55 23.81 11.07
N GLU A 297 1.01 22.80 10.41
CA GLU A 297 -0.44 22.54 10.34
C GLU A 297 -1.00 22.12 11.70
N GLN A 298 -0.26 21.33 12.49
CA GLN A 298 -0.62 20.97 13.86
C GLN A 298 -0.66 22.21 14.76
N ALA A 299 0.37 23.07 14.68
CA ALA A 299 0.42 24.32 15.42
C ALA A 299 -0.72 25.26 15.00
N GLN A 300 -1.03 25.34 13.70
CA GLN A 300 -2.16 26.12 13.20
C GLN A 300 -3.50 25.58 13.72
N LEU A 301 -3.72 24.26 13.68
CA LEU A 301 -4.94 23.63 14.16
C LEU A 301 -5.13 23.82 15.67
N LYS A 302 -4.04 23.70 16.45
CA LYS A 302 -4.03 24.01 17.89
C LYS A 302 -4.41 25.47 18.16
N LYS A 303 -3.79 26.39 17.44
CA LYS A 303 -4.09 27.83 17.54
C LYS A 303 -5.57 28.11 17.23
N LEU A 304 -6.15 27.44 16.23
CA LEU A 304 -7.58 27.58 15.91
C LEU A 304 -8.48 27.11 17.05
N ALA A 305 -8.12 26.03 17.74
CA ALA A 305 -8.87 25.52 18.89
C ALA A 305 -8.80 26.50 20.08
N GLU A 306 -7.60 26.96 20.44
CA GLU A 306 -7.38 27.92 21.54
C GLU A 306 -8.07 29.26 21.26
N GLU A 307 -7.96 29.75 20.02
CA GLU A 307 -8.64 30.95 19.55
C GLU A 307 -10.16 30.80 19.66
N ALA A 308 -10.73 29.68 19.21
CA ALA A 308 -12.18 29.46 19.28
C ALA A 308 -12.70 29.50 20.72
N ILE A 309 -11.99 28.91 21.69
CA ILE A 309 -12.34 29.00 23.12
C ILE A 309 -12.24 30.45 23.58
N ARG A 310 -11.14 31.14 23.31
CA ARG A 310 -10.94 32.54 23.75
C ARG A 310 -12.04 33.46 23.22
N GLN A 311 -12.32 33.38 21.92
CA GLN A 311 -13.36 34.17 21.26
C GLN A 311 -14.73 33.91 21.90
N TYR A 312 -15.04 32.66 22.21
CA TYR A 312 -16.32 32.31 22.84
C TYR A 312 -16.51 33.05 24.18
N PHE A 313 -15.49 33.07 25.05
CA PHE A 313 -15.59 33.77 26.34
C PHE A 313 -15.53 35.30 26.24
N GLU A 314 -14.86 35.85 25.23
CA GLU A 314 -14.76 37.31 25.03
C GLU A 314 -16.05 37.91 24.44
N ARG A 315 -16.74 37.18 23.56
CA ARG A 315 -17.83 37.74 22.72
C ARG A 315 -19.02 36.81 22.47
N GLY A 316 -19.02 35.61 23.05
CA GLY A 316 -20.14 34.65 22.95
C GLY A 316 -20.17 33.83 21.66
N GLY A 317 -19.09 33.83 20.86
CA GLY A 317 -19.02 33.10 19.58
C GLY A 317 -17.61 33.06 18.99
N ARG A 318 -17.49 32.50 17.78
CA ARG A 318 -16.22 32.43 17.01
C ARG A 318 -16.36 33.11 15.66
N ASP A 319 -15.28 33.65 15.13
CA ASP A 319 -15.27 34.24 13.78
C ASP A 319 -15.39 33.17 12.69
N ASP A 320 -15.94 33.56 11.54
CA ASP A 320 -15.82 32.73 10.34
C ASP A 320 -14.39 32.79 9.80
N ILE A 321 -13.95 31.67 9.23
CA ILE A 321 -12.65 31.57 8.56
C ILE A 321 -12.93 31.21 7.11
N ASP A 322 -12.38 32.01 6.19
CA ASP A 322 -12.40 31.66 4.78
C ASP A 322 -11.46 30.46 4.53
N PRO A 323 -12.00 29.31 4.09
CA PRO A 323 -11.21 28.10 3.85
C PRO A 323 -10.10 28.29 2.80
N ALA A 324 -10.19 29.31 1.93
CA ALA A 324 -9.18 29.57 0.91
C ALA A 324 -7.78 29.86 1.48
N TYR A 325 -7.69 30.32 2.73
CA TYR A 325 -6.43 30.61 3.43
C TYR A 325 -5.95 29.46 4.32
N LEU A 326 -6.63 28.31 4.32
CA LEU A 326 -6.25 27.15 5.12
C LEU A 326 -5.56 26.07 4.26
N PRO A 327 -4.51 25.43 4.78
CA PRO A 327 -3.89 24.28 4.13
C PRO A 327 -4.93 23.20 3.80
N PRO A 328 -4.78 22.47 2.68
CA PRO A 328 -5.70 21.41 2.29
C PRO A 328 -5.94 20.37 3.40
N ALA A 329 -4.94 20.05 4.21
CA ALA A 329 -5.05 19.08 5.29
C ALA A 329 -6.06 19.49 6.38
N LEU A 330 -6.11 20.77 6.72
CA LEU A 330 -7.07 21.31 7.70
C LEU A 330 -8.51 21.31 7.15
N ARG A 331 -8.66 21.25 5.82
CA ARG A 331 -9.95 21.16 5.13
C ARG A 331 -10.43 19.72 4.91
N ALA A 332 -9.58 18.73 5.19
CA ALA A 332 -9.94 17.33 5.09
C ALA A 332 -11.04 16.97 6.10
N LYS A 333 -11.87 16.00 5.76
CA LYS A 333 -12.96 15.53 6.60
C LYS A 333 -12.44 14.37 7.46
N MET A 334 -12.15 14.65 8.72
CA MET A 334 -11.58 13.68 9.65
C MET A 334 -12.26 13.78 11.02
N GLY A 335 -12.29 12.65 11.74
CA GLY A 335 -12.71 12.64 13.14
C GLY A 335 -11.68 13.35 14.03
N ALA A 336 -12.13 13.92 15.13
CA ALA A 336 -11.25 14.52 16.12
C ALA A 336 -11.82 14.40 17.53
N PHE A 337 -10.93 14.38 18.52
CA PHE A 337 -11.23 14.66 19.92
C PHE A 337 -10.48 15.92 20.34
N VAL A 338 -11.12 16.77 21.12
CA VAL A 338 -10.48 17.92 21.75
C VAL A 338 -10.59 17.76 23.26
N THR A 339 -9.44 17.84 23.93
CA THR A 339 -9.33 17.71 25.38
C THR A 339 -8.87 19.04 25.95
N VAL A 340 -9.59 19.53 26.94
CA VAL A 340 -9.30 20.79 27.64
C VAL A 340 -8.78 20.47 29.03
N TYR A 341 -7.66 21.08 29.39
CA TYR A 341 -7.05 21.00 30.72
C TYR A 341 -6.99 22.39 31.35
N VAL A 342 -7.18 22.47 32.67
CA VAL A 342 -6.90 23.69 33.46
C VAL A 342 -5.93 23.31 34.57
N LYS A 343 -4.77 23.97 34.64
CA LYS A 343 -3.69 23.62 35.60
C LYS A 343 -3.36 22.11 35.58
N ASN A 344 -3.24 21.55 34.37
CA ASN A 344 -3.01 20.12 34.10
C ASN A 344 -4.11 19.15 34.58
N LYS A 345 -5.27 19.65 35.01
CA LYS A 345 -6.43 18.80 35.35
C LYS A 345 -7.38 18.75 34.16
N LEU A 346 -7.82 17.54 33.80
CA LEU A 346 -8.83 17.34 32.77
C LEU A 346 -10.11 18.09 33.12
N ARG A 347 -10.62 18.90 32.18
CA ARG A 347 -11.83 19.72 32.33
C ARG A 347 -12.87 19.51 31.25
N GLY A 348 -12.53 18.78 30.20
CA GLY A 348 -13.49 18.36 29.19
C GLY A 348 -12.80 17.58 28.08
N CYS A 349 -13.53 16.68 27.45
CA CYS A 349 -13.04 15.89 26.32
C CYS A 349 -14.22 15.41 25.47
N LEU A 350 -14.50 16.11 24.37
CA LEU A 350 -15.51 15.70 23.40
C LEU A 350 -14.86 15.37 22.07
N GLY A 351 -15.44 14.40 21.36
CA GLY A 351 -15.01 14.06 20.02
C GLY A 351 -16.12 13.43 19.19
N ARG A 352 -15.86 13.35 17.90
CA ARG A 352 -16.78 12.82 16.91
C ARG A 352 -16.02 12.11 15.79
N PHE A 353 -16.60 11.02 15.29
CA PHE A 353 -16.04 10.19 14.21
C PHE A 353 -16.61 10.52 12.82
N ASP A 354 -17.70 11.28 12.72
CA ASP A 354 -18.33 11.53 11.43
C ASP A 354 -17.51 12.52 10.58
N GLU A 355 -17.38 12.21 9.29
CA GLU A 355 -16.59 12.96 8.30
C GLU A 355 -17.45 14.00 7.55
N ARG A 356 -18.40 14.65 8.25
CA ARG A 356 -19.35 15.55 7.58
C ARG A 356 -18.76 16.94 7.31
N GLU A 357 -18.00 17.47 8.27
CA GLU A 357 -17.44 18.82 8.22
C GLU A 357 -15.90 18.80 8.18
N PRO A 358 -15.26 19.86 7.67
CA PRO A 358 -13.80 19.97 7.63
C PRO A 358 -13.17 19.92 9.03
N LEU A 359 -11.95 19.39 9.13
CA LEU A 359 -11.23 19.22 10.39
C LEU A 359 -11.08 20.53 11.18
N TYR A 360 -10.74 21.65 10.53
CA TYR A 360 -10.60 22.93 11.21
C TYR A 360 -11.89 23.37 11.89
N GLU A 361 -13.03 23.10 11.26
CA GLU A 361 -14.34 23.49 11.77
C GLU A 361 -14.75 22.58 12.94
N ARG A 362 -14.59 21.27 12.73
CA ARG A 362 -14.77 20.22 13.75
C ARG A 362 -13.98 20.52 15.02
N VAL A 363 -12.69 20.82 14.89
CA VAL A 363 -11.82 21.10 16.03
C VAL A 363 -12.26 22.36 16.78
N ARG A 364 -12.64 23.43 16.06
CA ARG A 364 -13.10 24.68 16.70
C ARG A 364 -14.39 24.47 17.49
N ASP A 365 -15.34 23.73 16.93
CA ASP A 365 -16.61 23.44 17.59
C ASP A 365 -16.45 22.48 18.76
N LEU A 366 -15.59 21.47 18.62
CA LEU A 366 -15.24 20.56 19.72
C LEU A 366 -14.44 21.27 20.82
N ALA A 367 -13.60 22.25 20.50
CA ALA A 367 -12.85 23.01 21.50
C ALA A 367 -13.79 23.81 22.40
N ILE A 368 -14.71 24.57 21.81
CA ILE A 368 -15.76 25.29 22.57
C ILE A 368 -16.60 24.28 23.33
N SER A 369 -17.13 23.26 22.67
CA SER A 369 -18.02 22.29 23.33
C SER A 369 -17.34 21.54 24.46
N SER A 370 -16.05 21.21 24.34
CA SER A 370 -15.30 20.56 25.42
C SER A 370 -15.07 21.51 26.59
N ALA A 371 -15.01 22.82 26.37
CA ALA A 371 -14.86 23.80 27.43
C ALA A 371 -16.16 24.07 28.22
N ILE A 372 -17.34 23.97 27.58
CA ILE A 372 -18.60 24.42 28.21
C ILE A 372 -19.76 23.41 28.21
N ASN A 373 -19.75 22.39 27.35
CA ASN A 373 -20.89 21.49 27.11
C ASN A 373 -20.63 20.04 27.55
N ASP A 374 -19.42 19.73 28.03
CA ASP A 374 -19.12 18.39 28.54
C ASP A 374 -19.72 18.19 29.93
N THR A 375 -20.89 17.56 30.00
CA THR A 375 -21.70 17.40 31.22
C THR A 375 -21.03 16.58 32.33
N ARG A 376 -19.87 15.98 32.07
CA ARG A 376 -19.06 15.29 33.08
C ARG A 376 -18.23 16.25 33.94
N PHE A 377 -18.11 17.51 33.53
CA PHE A 377 -17.29 18.53 34.19
C PHE A 377 -18.06 19.84 34.33
N GLU A 378 -17.66 20.66 35.30
CA GLU A 378 -18.17 22.02 35.41
C GLU A 378 -17.64 22.87 34.23
N PRO A 379 -18.52 23.63 33.53
CA PRO A 379 -18.12 24.52 32.47
C PRO A 379 -16.97 25.44 32.89
N LEU A 380 -16.04 25.74 31.98
CA LEU A 380 -14.97 26.69 32.24
C LEU A 380 -15.53 28.08 32.59
N ASP A 381 -14.89 28.74 33.54
CA ASP A 381 -15.09 30.18 33.78
C ASP A 381 -14.06 31.00 33.00
N GLY A 382 -14.42 32.20 32.55
CA GLY A 382 -13.52 33.06 31.78
C GLY A 382 -12.22 33.42 32.51
N SER A 383 -12.22 33.41 33.84
CA SER A 383 -11.02 33.63 34.66
C SER A 383 -10.00 32.48 34.59
N GLU A 384 -10.41 31.29 34.12
CA GLU A 384 -9.56 30.10 34.01
C GLU A 384 -8.79 30.00 32.69
N LEU A 385 -9.12 30.84 31.70
CA LEU A 385 -8.50 30.83 30.37
C LEU A 385 -6.97 30.92 30.38
N PRO A 386 -6.32 31.77 31.22
CA PRO A 386 -4.86 31.85 31.25
C PRO A 386 -4.16 30.54 31.63
N ASP A 387 -4.85 29.65 32.34
CA ASP A 387 -4.34 28.36 32.81
C ASP A 387 -4.82 27.17 31.94
N THR A 388 -5.44 27.46 30.80
CA THR A 388 -6.05 26.47 29.92
C THR A 388 -5.07 25.94 28.89
N ARG A 389 -5.04 24.62 28.70
CA ARG A 389 -4.31 23.93 27.63
C ARG A 389 -5.26 23.04 26.83
N VAL A 390 -5.10 23.06 25.51
CA VAL A 390 -5.84 22.18 24.60
C VAL A 390 -4.93 21.10 24.05
N GLN A 391 -5.42 19.87 24.03
CA GLN A 391 -4.83 18.74 23.31
C GLN A 391 -5.83 18.26 22.25
N ILE A 392 -5.36 17.96 21.04
CA ILE A 392 -6.21 17.51 19.93
C ILE A 392 -5.77 16.12 19.52
N SER A 393 -6.70 15.19 19.36
CA SER A 393 -6.45 13.88 18.75
C SER A 393 -7.17 13.80 17.41
N VAL A 394 -6.42 13.85 16.31
CA VAL A 394 -6.96 13.74 14.93
C VAL A 394 -6.98 12.27 14.52
N LEU A 395 -8.10 11.80 14.01
CA LEU A 395 -8.37 10.37 13.81
C LEU A 395 -8.32 9.99 12.33
N THR A 396 -7.77 8.80 12.06
CA THR A 396 -7.96 8.13 10.77
C THR A 396 -9.39 7.62 10.60
N PRO A 397 -9.85 7.37 9.35
CA PRO A 397 -11.13 6.72 9.10
C PRO A 397 -11.25 5.37 9.82
N LEU A 398 -12.45 5.04 10.30
CA LEU A 398 -12.72 3.78 10.97
C LEU A 398 -12.54 2.60 10.01
N ARG A 399 -11.61 1.69 10.34
CA ARG A 399 -11.46 0.42 9.63
C ARG A 399 -12.17 -0.68 10.42
N ARG A 400 -13.14 -1.35 9.79
CA ARG A 400 -13.82 -2.50 10.41
C ARG A 400 -12.83 -3.66 10.58
N ILE A 401 -12.91 -4.34 11.72
CA ILE A 401 -12.15 -5.57 11.99
C ILE A 401 -13.11 -6.72 12.25
N HIS A 402 -12.65 -7.94 11.98
CA HIS A 402 -13.41 -9.17 12.19
C HIS A 402 -12.77 -10.07 13.25
N ASP A 403 -11.49 -9.86 13.55
CA ASP A 403 -10.78 -10.59 14.59
C ASP A 403 -10.05 -9.62 15.56
N PRO A 404 -10.16 -9.79 16.89
CA PRO A 404 -9.43 -8.97 17.86
C PRO A 404 -7.91 -8.96 17.69
N SER A 405 -7.32 -10.00 17.08
CA SER A 405 -5.88 -10.06 16.79
C SER A 405 -5.40 -8.98 15.81
N GLU A 406 -6.30 -8.33 15.08
CA GLU A 406 -5.99 -7.17 14.24
C GLU A 406 -5.68 -5.90 15.05
N ILE A 407 -5.89 -5.91 16.37
CA ILE A 407 -5.64 -4.76 17.25
C ILE A 407 -4.16 -4.76 17.67
N ILE A 408 -3.45 -3.71 17.26
CA ILE A 408 -2.09 -3.43 17.70
C ILE A 408 -2.17 -2.42 18.85
N LEU A 409 -1.94 -2.88 20.08
CA LEU A 409 -1.98 -2.04 21.27
C LEU A 409 -0.96 -0.89 21.19
N GLY A 410 -1.37 0.31 21.57
CA GLY A 410 -0.54 1.52 21.47
C GLY A 410 -0.55 2.19 20.10
N THR A 411 -0.97 1.47 19.05
CA THR A 411 -1.13 2.01 17.69
C THR A 411 -2.61 2.24 17.35
N HIS A 412 -3.46 1.25 17.64
CA HIS A 412 -4.89 1.29 17.34
C HIS A 412 -5.72 1.73 18.54
N GLY A 413 -6.56 2.74 18.33
CA GLY A 413 -7.79 2.98 19.08
C GLY A 413 -8.88 2.03 18.62
N ILE A 414 -9.90 1.85 19.46
CA ILE A 414 -11.04 0.98 19.17
C ILE A 414 -12.35 1.77 19.21
N TYR A 415 -13.26 1.39 18.31
CA TYR A 415 -14.63 1.86 18.29
C TYR A 415 -15.56 0.65 18.18
N ILE A 416 -16.45 0.50 19.17
CA ILE A 416 -17.41 -0.59 19.28
C ILE A 416 -18.80 -0.02 18.98
N ARG A 417 -19.56 -0.67 18.10
CA ARG A 417 -20.92 -0.26 17.76
C ARG A 417 -21.89 -1.43 17.81
N ASN A 418 -22.99 -1.26 18.54
CA ASN A 418 -24.12 -2.19 18.53
C ASN A 418 -25.43 -1.38 18.58
N GLY A 419 -26.04 -1.16 17.41
CA GLY A 419 -27.19 -0.26 17.29
C GLY A 419 -26.84 1.17 17.69
N LEU A 420 -27.55 1.71 18.69
CA LEU A 420 -27.31 3.06 19.24
C LEU A 420 -26.19 3.09 20.29
N ASN A 421 -25.78 1.94 20.81
CA ASN A 421 -24.75 1.84 21.82
C ASN A 421 -23.38 1.87 21.16
N THR A 422 -22.55 2.83 21.55
CA THR A 422 -21.21 3.02 20.99
C THR A 422 -20.19 3.26 22.09
N GLY A 423 -18.97 2.73 21.91
CA GLY A 423 -17.88 2.91 22.86
C GLY A 423 -16.57 3.17 22.13
N THR A 424 -15.71 4.00 22.72
CA THR A 424 -14.40 4.29 22.14
C THR A 424 -13.31 4.39 23.20
N PHE A 425 -12.12 3.91 22.82
CA PHE A 425 -10.86 4.29 23.43
C PHE A 425 -9.82 4.68 22.39
N LEU A 426 -8.95 5.62 22.75
CA LEU A 426 -7.82 6.06 21.95
C LEU A 426 -6.62 5.08 22.10
N PRO A 427 -5.67 5.07 21.14
CA PRO A 427 -4.54 4.13 21.13
C PRO A 427 -3.76 4.04 22.45
N GLN A 428 -3.52 5.18 23.10
CA GLN A 428 -2.69 5.29 24.29
C GLN A 428 -3.32 4.68 25.55
N VAL A 429 -4.65 4.52 25.59
CA VAL A 429 -5.37 4.11 26.80
C VAL A 429 -4.94 2.71 27.24
N ALA A 430 -4.80 1.78 26.30
CA ALA A 430 -4.38 0.42 26.62
C ALA A 430 -2.95 0.38 27.17
N THR A 431 -2.05 1.18 26.58
CA THR A 431 -0.64 1.24 27.01
C THR A 431 -0.46 1.93 28.35
N GLU A 432 -1.21 3.00 28.63
CA GLU A 432 -1.17 3.72 29.93
C GLU A 432 -1.63 2.83 31.10
N HIS A 433 -2.55 1.92 30.84
CA HIS A 433 -3.06 0.98 31.84
C HIS A 433 -2.44 -0.42 31.77
N ASN A 434 -1.53 -0.66 30.82
CA ASN A 434 -0.89 -1.94 30.56
C ASN A 434 -1.92 -3.09 30.38
N TRP A 435 -2.98 -2.82 29.62
CA TRP A 435 -4.06 -3.76 29.33
C TRP A 435 -3.72 -4.70 28.17
N THR A 436 -4.27 -5.90 28.23
CA THR A 436 -4.37 -6.84 27.10
C THR A 436 -5.45 -6.40 26.10
N VAL A 437 -5.48 -7.01 24.90
CA VAL A 437 -6.53 -6.76 23.90
C VAL A 437 -7.93 -7.07 24.45
N ASP A 438 -8.08 -8.20 25.15
CA ASP A 438 -9.36 -8.60 25.77
C ASP A 438 -9.81 -7.60 26.84
N GLU A 439 -8.90 -7.07 27.64
CA GLU A 439 -9.22 -6.02 28.62
C GLU A 439 -9.57 -4.70 27.92
N PHE A 440 -8.85 -4.33 26.87
CA PHE A 440 -9.10 -3.12 26.11
C PHE A 440 -10.52 -3.11 25.51
N LEU A 441 -10.90 -4.22 24.87
CA LEU A 441 -12.25 -4.44 24.35
C LEU A 441 -13.29 -4.57 25.47
N GLY A 442 -13.00 -5.34 26.52
CA GLY A 442 -13.91 -5.60 27.64
C GLY A 442 -14.28 -4.35 28.42
N TYR A 443 -13.29 -3.52 28.77
CA TYR A 443 -13.53 -2.24 29.44
C TYR A 443 -14.26 -1.26 28.52
N CYS A 444 -13.92 -1.19 27.23
CA CYS A 444 -14.61 -0.32 26.29
C CYS A 444 -16.09 -0.72 26.14
N SER A 445 -16.34 -2.01 25.95
CA SER A 445 -17.69 -2.59 25.84
C SER A 445 -18.53 -2.30 27.08
N LYS A 446 -17.97 -2.55 28.27
CA LYS A 446 -18.68 -2.37 29.54
C LYS A 446 -18.90 -0.91 29.90
N ASN A 447 -17.83 -0.10 29.85
CA ASN A 447 -17.82 1.23 30.47
C ASN A 447 -18.15 2.35 29.48
N LYS A 448 -17.97 2.14 28.18
CA LYS A 448 -18.23 3.15 27.14
C LYS A 448 -19.45 2.80 26.30
N ALA A 449 -19.54 1.56 25.82
CA ALA A 449 -20.67 1.12 25.02
C ALA A 449 -21.88 0.64 25.84
N HIS A 450 -21.72 0.44 27.16
CA HIS A 450 -22.78 -0.08 28.04
C HIS A 450 -23.35 -1.45 27.60
N LEU A 451 -22.51 -2.30 27.01
CA LEU A 451 -22.88 -3.63 26.48
C LEU A 451 -22.49 -4.79 27.41
N GLY A 452 -21.89 -4.50 28.58
CA GLY A 452 -21.27 -5.52 29.44
C GLY A 452 -19.87 -5.93 28.97
N TRP A 453 -19.20 -6.81 29.71
CA TRP A 453 -17.79 -7.18 29.44
C TRP A 453 -17.63 -7.87 28.08
N ASP A 454 -18.41 -8.92 27.80
CA ASP A 454 -18.34 -9.69 26.55
C ASP A 454 -19.22 -9.13 25.41
N GLY A 455 -19.86 -7.98 25.61
CA GLY A 455 -20.77 -7.37 24.63
C GLY A 455 -20.11 -7.04 23.29
N TRP A 456 -18.78 -6.87 23.28
CA TRP A 456 -17.99 -6.64 22.07
C TRP A 456 -17.98 -7.84 21.12
N ARG A 457 -18.16 -9.07 21.61
CA ARG A 457 -18.10 -10.30 20.80
C ARG A 457 -19.21 -10.39 19.75
N THR A 458 -20.32 -9.69 19.98
CA THR A 458 -21.46 -9.61 19.06
C THR A 458 -21.65 -8.22 18.45
N ALA A 459 -20.76 -7.28 18.76
CA ALA A 459 -20.81 -5.91 18.25
C ALA A 459 -19.98 -5.77 16.97
N GLU A 460 -20.20 -4.68 16.24
CA GLU A 460 -19.30 -4.28 15.17
C GLU A 460 -18.05 -3.62 15.80
N LEU A 461 -16.87 -4.11 15.41
CA LEU A 461 -15.60 -3.62 15.88
C LEU A 461 -14.89 -2.85 14.78
N PHE A 462 -14.32 -1.71 15.15
CA PHE A 462 -13.52 -0.87 14.28
C PHE A 462 -12.24 -0.45 14.99
N VAL A 463 -11.18 -0.24 14.22
CA VAL A 463 -9.93 0.35 14.67
C VAL A 463 -9.65 1.66 13.93
N PHE A 464 -8.87 2.52 14.57
CA PHE A 464 -8.35 3.76 13.99
C PHE A 464 -7.01 4.12 14.66
N GLU A 465 -6.14 4.80 13.94
CA GLU A 465 -4.98 5.50 14.50
C GLU A 465 -5.35 6.95 14.85
N ALA A 466 -4.61 7.54 15.80
CA ALA A 466 -4.79 8.94 16.21
C ALA A 466 -3.45 9.69 16.30
N ILE A 467 -3.41 10.91 15.77
CA ILE A 467 -2.30 11.85 15.96
C ILE A 467 -2.64 12.75 17.14
N VAL A 468 -1.79 12.76 18.17
CA VAL A 468 -1.95 13.62 19.35
C VAL A 468 -1.13 14.89 19.16
N ILE A 469 -1.80 16.04 19.24
CA ILE A 469 -1.24 17.38 19.20
C ILE A 469 -1.36 17.95 20.62
N GLU A 470 -0.23 18.21 21.27
CA GLU A 470 -0.16 18.65 22.68
C GLU A 470 -0.03 20.14 22.89
#